data_AF-A0A1M5UGI8-F1
#
_entry.id   AF-A0A1M5UGI8-F1
#
_cell.length_a   1.000
_cell.length_b   1.000
_cell.length_c   1.000
_cell.angle_alpha   90.00
_cell.angle_beta   90.00
_cell.angle_gamma   90.00
#
_symmetry.space_group_name_H-M   'P 1'
#
loop_
_entity.id
_entity.type
_entity.pdbx_description
1 polymer ?
#
loop_
_entity_poly.entity_id
_entity_poly.type
_entity_poly.pdbx_seq_one_letter_code
_entity_poly.pdbx_strand_id
1 'polypeptide(L)'
;MKIFGVNFGSSSNHFKIIEDDRTWLEENFRWLKSAFGYPNKRQEQVLLTPKFFPATYSVTTVSVDNIVTDLCKLFGLARNAVAFEIVTDIRDFGIPYQMEGPPFECETDLTKGHYKISIANDLQKRPQRLLHRLIYEFIRIRLTESKIEFDGDDDAGPFIYLAGIYFGFGVILSQNLSDVGRSSQGGWQSKWGYVSEIAEPVMAYGLAMPTFWAITILPGKMS
;
A
#
# COMPACT_ATOMS: atom_id res chain seq x y z
N MET A 1 -17.03 4.78 -17.24
CA MET A 1 -17.66 5.44 -16.08
C MET A 1 -16.58 6.30 -15.48
N LYS A 2 -16.70 7.64 -15.50
CA LYS A 2 -15.66 8.55 -15.01
C LYS A 2 -15.75 8.58 -13.49
N ILE A 3 -14.72 8.11 -12.79
CA ILE A 3 -14.65 8.12 -11.33
C ILE A 3 -13.64 9.19 -10.93
N PHE A 4 -14.15 10.43 -10.98
CA PHE A 4 -13.80 11.68 -10.28
C PHE A 4 -12.35 12.15 -10.15
N GLY A 5 -12.16 13.45 -10.44
CA GLY A 5 -10.97 14.21 -10.08
C GLY A 5 -11.21 15.01 -8.80
N VAL A 6 -10.39 14.73 -7.80
CA VAL A 6 -10.28 15.48 -6.54
C VAL A 6 -8.92 16.18 -6.53
N ASN A 7 -8.89 17.40 -6.00
CA ASN A 7 -7.65 18.18 -5.88
C ASN A 7 -7.18 18.08 -4.44
N PHE A 8 -6.29 17.13 -4.14
CA PHE A 8 -5.68 17.00 -2.82
C PHE A 8 -4.79 18.22 -2.55
N GLY A 9 -5.38 19.21 -1.87
CA GLY A 9 -4.80 20.52 -1.64
C GLY A 9 -3.48 20.48 -0.87
N SER A 10 -2.59 21.40 -1.23
CA SER A 10 -1.29 21.57 -0.58
C SER A 10 -1.41 21.93 0.90
N SER A 11 -0.49 21.35 1.67
CA SER A 11 -0.27 21.48 3.11
C SER A 11 -0.76 22.79 3.75
N SER A 12 -1.94 22.74 4.39
CA SER A 12 -2.33 23.71 5.42
C SER A 12 -2.26 23.04 6.80
N ASN A 13 -1.81 23.81 7.79
CA ASN A 13 -1.30 23.36 9.09
C ASN A 13 -2.35 22.82 10.08
N HIS A 14 -3.45 22.25 9.58
CA HIS A 14 -4.50 21.66 10.40
C HIS A 14 -4.67 20.19 10.04
N PHE A 15 -4.41 19.31 11.01
CA PHE A 15 -4.80 17.90 10.95
C PHE A 15 -6.34 17.81 10.98
N LYS A 16 -6.97 18.12 9.85
CA LYS A 16 -8.41 18.15 9.68
C LYS A 16 -8.75 17.64 8.30
N ILE A 17 -9.58 16.61 8.24
CA ILE A 17 -10.17 16.16 6.99
C ILE A 17 -11.18 17.22 6.51
N ILE A 18 -11.10 17.61 5.25
CA ILE A 18 -12.11 18.47 4.62
C ILE A 18 -13.31 17.64 4.16
N GLU A 19 -14.44 18.30 3.95
CA GLU A 19 -15.69 17.60 3.63
C GLU A 19 -15.63 16.84 2.29
N ASP A 20 -14.89 17.37 1.33
CA ASP A 20 -14.68 16.74 0.02
C ASP A 20 -13.90 15.42 0.17
N ASP A 21 -12.79 15.42 0.91
CA ASP A 21 -12.01 14.21 1.22
C ASP A 21 -12.85 13.16 1.97
N ARG A 22 -13.67 13.61 2.92
CA ARG A 22 -14.59 12.75 3.68
C ARG A 22 -15.59 12.07 2.75
N THR A 23 -16.22 12.86 1.88
CA THR A 23 -17.22 12.38 0.93
C THR A 23 -16.59 11.39 -0.05
N TRP A 24 -15.43 11.74 -0.61
CA TRP A 24 -14.66 10.86 -1.50
C TRP A 24 -14.32 9.53 -0.82
N LEU A 25 -13.84 9.55 0.43
CA LEU A 25 -13.54 8.33 1.19
C LEU A 25 -14.77 7.44 1.36
N GLU A 26 -15.89 8.02 1.80
CA GLU A 26 -17.12 7.27 2.05
C GLU A 26 -17.71 6.67 0.77
N GLU A 27 -17.71 7.42 -0.33
CA GLU A 27 -18.21 6.96 -1.63
C GLU A 27 -17.35 5.82 -2.18
N ASN A 28 -16.03 5.97 -2.17
CA ASN A 28 -15.12 4.93 -2.64
C ASN A 28 -15.15 3.69 -1.74
N PHE A 29 -15.36 3.86 -0.42
CA PHE A 29 -15.51 2.73 0.48
C PHE A 29 -16.84 1.98 0.26
N ARG A 30 -17.95 2.69 0.03
CA ARG A 30 -19.24 2.08 -0.38
C ARG A 30 -19.07 1.32 -1.70
N TRP A 31 -18.28 1.87 -2.61
CA TRP A 31 -18.00 1.23 -3.89
C TRP A 31 -17.15 -0.03 -3.72
N LEU A 32 -16.06 0.01 -2.95
CA LEU A 32 -15.22 -1.16 -2.65
C LEU A 32 -16.05 -2.28 -2.05
N LYS A 33 -16.99 -1.92 -1.17
CA LYS A 33 -17.95 -2.85 -0.60
C LYS A 33 -18.91 -3.45 -1.64
N SER A 34 -19.37 -2.65 -2.60
CA SER A 34 -20.21 -3.16 -3.70
C SER A 34 -19.44 -4.10 -4.62
N ALA A 35 -18.16 -3.83 -4.87
CA ALA A 35 -17.31 -4.61 -5.76
C ALA A 35 -16.79 -5.91 -5.12
N PHE A 36 -16.37 -5.84 -3.85
CA PHE A 36 -15.68 -6.92 -3.14
C PHE A 36 -16.49 -7.53 -1.99
N GLY A 37 -17.69 -7.04 -1.71
CA GLY A 37 -18.54 -7.49 -0.61
C GLY A 37 -18.23 -6.77 0.71
N TYR A 38 -18.62 -7.36 1.85
CA TYR A 38 -18.12 -6.85 3.13
C TYR A 38 -16.72 -7.41 3.37
N PRO A 39 -15.76 -6.61 3.86
CA PRO A 39 -14.47 -7.13 4.30
C PRO A 39 -14.72 -8.20 5.37
N ASN A 40 -13.96 -9.30 5.31
CA ASN A 40 -14.20 -10.56 6.02
C ASN A 40 -14.85 -10.40 7.41
N LYS A 41 -15.73 -11.35 7.79
CA LYS A 41 -16.51 -11.34 9.05
C LYS A 41 -15.72 -11.07 10.34
N ARG A 42 -14.40 -11.24 10.33
CA ARG A 42 -13.51 -10.98 11.47
C ARG A 42 -12.96 -9.56 11.55
N GLN A 43 -13.09 -8.74 10.49
CA GLN A 43 -12.60 -7.35 10.39
C GLN A 43 -11.17 -7.15 10.94
N GLU A 44 -10.35 -8.20 10.91
CA GLU A 44 -9.08 -8.16 11.61
C GLU A 44 -8.08 -7.41 10.74
N GLN A 45 -7.50 -6.35 11.30
CA GLN A 45 -6.37 -5.68 10.68
C GLN A 45 -5.22 -6.68 10.55
N VAL A 46 -4.65 -6.76 9.36
CA VAL A 46 -3.45 -7.53 9.08
C VAL A 46 -2.27 -6.79 9.71
N LEU A 47 -1.66 -7.44 10.68
CA LEU A 47 -0.48 -6.93 11.38
C LEU A 47 0.74 -7.75 10.97
N LEU A 48 1.92 -7.11 10.94
CA LEU A 48 3.19 -7.80 10.74
C LEU A 48 3.50 -8.67 11.96
N THR A 49 3.00 -9.90 11.92
CA THR A 49 3.08 -10.89 13.01
C THR A 49 3.23 -12.29 12.40
N PRO A 50 3.74 -13.28 13.16
CA PRO A 50 3.84 -14.66 12.68
C PRO A 50 2.50 -15.28 12.24
N LYS A 51 1.37 -14.76 12.73
CA LYS A 51 0.03 -15.20 12.33
C LYS A 51 -0.28 -14.89 10.87
N PHE A 52 0.07 -13.70 10.41
CA PHE A 52 -0.24 -13.23 9.05
C PHE A 52 0.93 -13.37 8.08
N PHE A 53 2.17 -13.34 8.60
CA PHE A 53 3.40 -13.43 7.81
C PHE A 53 4.28 -14.62 8.23
N PRO A 54 3.75 -15.86 8.28
CA PRO A 54 4.48 -17.00 8.80
C PRO A 54 5.77 -17.32 8.02
N ALA A 55 5.78 -17.17 6.69
CA ALA A 55 7.00 -17.43 5.91
C ALA A 55 8.06 -16.35 6.20
N THR A 56 7.65 -15.09 6.31
CA THR A 56 8.54 -13.97 6.62
C THR A 56 9.22 -14.14 7.99
N TYR A 57 8.47 -14.64 8.99
CA TYR A 57 8.99 -14.91 10.33
C TYR A 57 9.69 -16.27 10.48
N SER A 58 9.70 -17.13 9.44
CA SER A 58 10.36 -18.44 9.49
C SER A 58 11.88 -18.38 9.35
N VAL A 59 12.41 -17.24 8.93
CA VAL A 59 13.83 -16.99 8.65
C VAL A 59 14.34 -15.81 9.48
N THR A 60 15.66 -15.77 9.70
CA THR A 60 16.30 -14.68 10.44
C THR A 60 16.53 -13.43 9.58
N THR A 61 16.67 -13.61 8.26
CA THR A 61 16.89 -12.54 7.29
C THR A 61 15.64 -12.30 6.46
N VAL A 62 15.27 -11.03 6.27
CA VAL A 62 14.11 -10.67 5.44
C VAL A 62 14.35 -11.14 4.01
N SER A 63 13.43 -11.97 3.51
CA SER A 63 13.45 -12.49 2.14
C SER A 63 12.22 -11.98 1.39
N VAL A 64 12.44 -11.38 0.22
CA VAL A 64 11.37 -10.93 -0.69
C VAL A 64 10.42 -12.09 -1.02
N ASP A 65 10.97 -13.28 -1.29
CA ASP A 65 10.18 -14.47 -1.63
C ASP A 65 9.21 -14.87 -0.52
N ASN A 66 9.64 -14.75 0.73
CA ASN A 66 8.81 -15.07 1.89
C ASN A 66 7.67 -14.05 2.06
N ILE A 67 7.96 -12.76 1.89
CA ILE A 67 6.94 -11.70 1.92
C ILE A 67 5.93 -11.93 0.78
N VAL A 68 6.40 -12.15 -0.44
CA VAL A 68 5.55 -12.43 -1.61
C VAL A 68 4.69 -13.67 -1.37
N THR A 69 5.24 -14.72 -0.76
CA THR A 69 4.51 -15.95 -0.43
C THR A 69 3.39 -15.70 0.58
N ASP A 70 3.65 -14.93 1.64
CA ASP A 70 2.63 -14.57 2.62
C ASP A 70 1.56 -13.67 2.00
N LEU A 71 1.95 -12.67 1.20
CA LEU A 71 1.02 -11.79 0.50
C LEU A 71 0.14 -12.54 -0.51
N CYS A 72 0.69 -13.50 -1.26
CA CYS A 72 -0.11 -14.37 -2.13
C CYS A 72 -1.22 -15.08 -1.35
N LYS A 73 -0.91 -15.62 -0.16
CA LYS A 73 -1.92 -16.27 0.70
C LYS A 73 -2.96 -15.27 1.20
N LEU A 74 -2.53 -14.09 1.66
CA LEU A 74 -3.42 -13.06 2.19
C LEU A 74 -4.38 -12.50 1.13
N PHE A 75 -3.91 -12.35 -0.12
CA PHE A 75 -4.72 -11.87 -1.24
C PHE A 75 -5.43 -12.97 -2.04
N GLY A 76 -5.22 -14.25 -1.71
CA GLY A 76 -5.81 -15.38 -2.42
C GLY A 76 -5.27 -15.58 -3.84
N LEU A 77 -4.04 -15.16 -4.10
CA LEU A 77 -3.34 -15.31 -5.37
C LEU A 77 -2.54 -16.61 -5.39
N ALA A 78 -2.51 -17.27 -6.56
CA ALA A 78 -1.64 -18.43 -6.75
C ALA A 78 -0.17 -17.98 -6.78
N ARG A 79 0.70 -18.62 -5.99
CA ARG A 79 2.11 -18.22 -5.89
C ARG A 79 2.81 -18.20 -7.25
N ASN A 80 2.50 -19.15 -8.14
CA ASN A 80 3.07 -19.23 -9.49
C ASN A 80 2.58 -18.11 -10.44
N ALA A 81 1.52 -17.39 -10.08
CA ALA A 81 1.03 -16.25 -10.83
C ALA A 81 1.82 -14.97 -10.55
N VAL A 82 2.67 -14.92 -9.53
CA VAL A 82 3.45 -13.72 -9.16
C VAL A 82 4.94 -14.03 -9.27
N ALA A 83 5.61 -13.48 -10.28
CA ALA A 83 7.05 -13.45 -10.39
C ALA A 83 7.59 -12.12 -9.82
N PHE A 84 8.85 -12.11 -9.39
CA PHE A 84 9.52 -10.87 -9.04
C PHE A 84 10.97 -10.90 -9.52
N GLU A 85 11.55 -9.72 -9.75
CA GLU A 85 12.97 -9.55 -10.05
C GLU A 85 13.56 -8.40 -9.24
N ILE A 86 14.84 -8.54 -8.88
CA ILE A 86 15.60 -7.46 -8.25
C ILE A 86 16.29 -6.68 -9.35
N VAL A 87 15.97 -5.39 -9.46
CA VAL A 87 16.55 -4.47 -10.43
C VAL A 87 17.67 -3.69 -9.76
N THR A 88 18.86 -3.78 -10.35
CA THR A 88 20.01 -2.95 -9.97
C THR A 88 20.00 -1.65 -10.75
N ASP A 89 20.33 -0.54 -10.10
CA ASP A 89 20.45 0.76 -10.76
C ASP A 89 21.71 1.53 -10.32
N ILE A 90 21.83 2.77 -10.79
CA ILE A 90 22.99 3.65 -10.52
C ILE A 90 23.30 3.80 -9.02
N ARG A 91 22.32 3.60 -8.13
CA ARG A 91 22.47 3.74 -6.68
C ARG A 91 23.23 2.59 -6.05
N ASP A 92 23.29 1.44 -6.74
CA ASP A 92 23.98 0.24 -6.26
C ASP A 92 25.50 0.27 -6.51
N PHE A 93 25.97 1.13 -7.42
CA PHE A 93 27.37 1.15 -7.85
C PHE A 93 28.29 2.03 -6.99
N GLY A 94 27.76 2.65 -5.93
CA GLY A 94 28.57 3.49 -5.02
C GLY A 94 29.17 4.75 -5.67
N ILE A 95 28.64 5.15 -6.82
CA ILE A 95 29.03 6.37 -7.53
C ILE A 95 28.11 7.54 -7.16
N PRO A 96 28.60 8.80 -7.17
CA PRO A 96 27.74 9.96 -7.00
C PRO A 96 26.71 10.05 -8.13
N TYR A 97 25.46 10.33 -7.77
CA TYR A 97 24.39 10.55 -8.73
C TYR A 97 23.45 11.66 -8.25
N GLN A 98 22.75 12.26 -9.21
CA GLN A 98 21.60 13.11 -8.98
C GLN A 98 20.44 12.53 -9.79
N MET A 99 19.30 12.30 -9.14
CA MET A 99 18.08 11.85 -9.79
C MET A 99 17.11 13.02 -9.88
N GLU A 100 16.46 13.15 -11.03
CA GLU A 100 15.28 14.00 -11.18
C GLU A 100 14.03 13.14 -10.94
N GLY A 101 13.15 13.60 -10.06
CA GLY A 101 11.93 12.87 -9.68
C GLY A 101 12.12 11.82 -8.58
N PRO A 102 11.02 11.14 -8.20
CA PRO A 102 11.06 10.10 -7.17
C PRO A 102 11.86 8.90 -7.69
N PRO A 103 12.71 8.29 -6.84
CA PRO A 103 13.48 7.14 -7.26
C PRO A 103 12.57 5.93 -7.51
N PHE A 104 12.94 5.11 -8.50
CA PHE A 104 12.29 3.82 -8.72
C PHE A 104 12.36 2.97 -7.44
N GLU A 105 11.23 2.38 -7.06
CA GLU A 105 11.14 1.52 -5.88
C GLU A 105 10.58 0.16 -6.25
N CYS A 106 9.37 0.14 -6.80
CA CYS A 106 8.70 -1.08 -7.21
C CYS A 106 7.71 -0.77 -8.33
N GLU A 107 7.59 -1.65 -9.30
CA GLU A 107 6.59 -1.57 -10.37
C GLU A 107 6.10 -2.97 -10.71
N THR A 108 4.81 -3.07 -11.06
CA THR A 108 4.21 -4.33 -11.47
C THR A 108 3.75 -4.27 -12.91
N ASP A 109 4.26 -5.21 -13.72
CA ASP A 109 3.71 -5.53 -15.03
C ASP A 109 2.45 -6.37 -14.85
N LEU A 110 1.31 -5.77 -15.19
CA LEU A 110 -0.01 -6.36 -15.01
C LEU A 110 -0.39 -7.20 -16.24
N THR A 111 0.21 -8.38 -16.40
CA THR A 111 -0.26 -9.37 -17.38
C THR A 111 -1.30 -10.27 -16.73
N LYS A 112 -2.46 -10.45 -17.37
CA LYS A 112 -3.59 -11.17 -16.77
C LYS A 112 -3.19 -12.59 -16.32
N GLY A 113 -3.28 -12.84 -15.01
CA GLY A 113 -2.93 -14.12 -14.39
C GLY A 113 -1.43 -14.41 -14.28
N HIS A 114 -0.56 -13.46 -14.67
CA HIS A 114 0.89 -13.54 -14.55
C HIS A 114 1.45 -12.13 -14.26
N TYR A 115 1.72 -11.85 -13.00
CA TYR A 115 2.23 -10.58 -12.53
C TYR A 115 3.74 -10.65 -12.38
N LYS A 116 4.45 -9.64 -12.86
CA LYS A 116 5.89 -9.51 -12.64
C LYS A 116 6.15 -8.24 -11.85
N ILE A 117 6.73 -8.39 -10.66
CA ILE A 117 7.06 -7.29 -9.76
C ILE A 117 8.56 -6.99 -9.87
N SER A 118 8.90 -5.83 -10.38
CA SER A 118 10.27 -5.33 -10.46
C SER A 118 10.58 -4.52 -9.20
N ILE A 119 11.61 -4.91 -8.44
CA ILE A 119 11.91 -4.36 -7.12
C ILE A 119 13.32 -3.77 -7.13
N ALA A 120 13.47 -2.50 -6.76
CA ALA A 120 14.77 -1.87 -6.62
C ALA A 120 15.63 -2.59 -5.57
N ASN A 121 16.88 -2.90 -5.91
CA ASN A 121 17.80 -3.58 -4.99
C ASN A 121 18.00 -2.81 -3.67
N ASP A 122 17.99 -1.48 -3.72
CA ASP A 122 18.13 -0.64 -2.53
C ASP A 122 17.01 -0.81 -1.49
N LEU A 123 15.80 -1.20 -1.91
CA LEU A 123 14.69 -1.47 -0.98
C LEU A 123 14.98 -2.63 -0.03
N GLN A 124 15.87 -3.56 -0.40
CA GLN A 124 16.26 -4.67 0.47
C GLN A 124 16.92 -4.19 1.77
N LYS A 125 17.52 -2.99 1.76
CA LYS A 125 18.14 -2.36 2.94
C LYS A 125 17.10 -1.68 3.85
N ARG A 126 15.86 -1.53 3.37
CA ARG A 126 14.75 -0.82 4.04
C ARG A 126 13.54 -1.76 4.16
N PRO A 127 13.56 -2.75 5.06
CA PRO A 127 12.58 -3.84 5.08
C PRO A 127 11.13 -3.38 5.34
N GLN A 128 10.92 -2.33 6.14
CA GLN A 128 9.59 -1.76 6.36
C GLN A 128 9.03 -1.13 5.07
N ARG A 129 9.88 -0.39 4.35
CA ARG A 129 9.54 0.23 3.06
C ARG A 129 9.27 -0.82 1.98
N LEU A 130 10.09 -1.87 1.94
CA LEU A 130 9.91 -3.02 1.05
C LEU A 130 8.55 -3.68 1.26
N LEU A 131 8.20 -3.98 2.52
CA LEU A 131 6.90 -4.56 2.86
C LEU A 131 5.75 -3.64 2.44
N HIS A 132 5.84 -2.34 2.75
CA HIS A 132 4.86 -1.36 2.33
C HIS A 132 4.65 -1.36 0.81
N ARG A 133 5.72 -1.28 0.02
CA ARG A 133 5.62 -1.27 -1.45
C ARG A 133 5.08 -2.57 -2.02
N LEU A 134 5.47 -3.73 -1.46
CA LEU A 134 4.91 -5.00 -1.90
C LEU A 134 3.40 -5.08 -1.62
N ILE A 135 2.94 -4.65 -0.44
CA ILE A 135 1.50 -4.58 -0.15
C ILE A 135 0.80 -3.66 -1.15
N TYR A 136 1.36 -2.49 -1.43
CA TYR A 136 0.82 -1.54 -2.41
C TYR A 136 0.63 -2.18 -3.79
N GLU A 137 1.66 -2.86 -4.30
CA GLU A 137 1.57 -3.57 -5.59
C GLU A 137 0.56 -4.72 -5.57
N PHE A 138 0.44 -5.47 -4.47
CA PHE A 138 -0.56 -6.54 -4.37
C PHE A 138 -2.00 -6.01 -4.35
N ILE A 139 -2.23 -4.86 -3.72
CA ILE A 139 -3.51 -4.15 -3.80
C ILE A 139 -3.78 -3.75 -5.25
N ARG A 140 -2.78 -3.18 -5.93
CA ARG A 140 -2.85 -2.80 -7.35
C ARG A 140 -3.23 -3.97 -8.26
N ILE A 141 -2.57 -5.12 -8.07
CA ILE A 141 -2.90 -6.39 -8.75
C ILE A 141 -4.37 -6.72 -8.52
N ARG A 142 -4.82 -6.69 -7.27
CA ARG A 142 -6.17 -7.15 -6.93
C ARG A 142 -7.28 -6.23 -7.45
N LEU A 143 -7.01 -4.93 -7.47
CA LEU A 143 -7.89 -3.95 -8.10
C LEU A 143 -7.97 -4.19 -9.62
N THR A 144 -6.83 -4.45 -10.27
CA THR A 144 -6.75 -4.70 -11.72
C THR A 144 -7.50 -5.99 -12.11
N GLU A 145 -7.36 -7.07 -11.35
CA GLU A 145 -8.08 -8.33 -11.59
C GLU A 145 -9.60 -8.16 -11.57
N SER A 146 -10.07 -7.17 -10.81
CA SER A 146 -11.48 -6.82 -10.70
C SER A 146 -11.95 -5.90 -11.83
N LYS A 147 -11.11 -5.72 -12.87
CA LYS A 147 -11.31 -4.86 -14.04
C LYS A 147 -11.55 -3.39 -13.69
N ILE A 148 -10.87 -2.93 -12.65
CA ILE A 148 -10.95 -1.56 -12.18
C ILE A 148 -9.88 -0.79 -12.94
N GLU A 149 -10.30 0.11 -13.82
CA GLU A 149 -9.41 1.12 -14.39
C GLU A 149 -9.17 2.17 -13.31
N PHE A 150 -8.05 2.05 -12.59
CA PHE A 150 -7.56 3.08 -11.66
C PHE A 150 -6.19 3.64 -12.10
N ASP A 151 -5.60 3.11 -13.18
CA ASP A 151 -4.36 3.64 -13.76
C ASP A 151 -4.70 4.80 -14.71
N GLY A 152 -4.26 6.02 -14.37
CA GLY A 152 -4.28 7.17 -15.29
C GLY A 152 -4.64 8.53 -14.72
N ASP A 153 -5.12 8.63 -13.47
CA ASP A 153 -5.51 9.91 -12.82
C ASP A 153 -4.74 10.13 -11.51
N ASP A 154 -4.64 11.40 -11.08
CA ASP A 154 -3.95 11.85 -9.85
C ASP A 154 -4.47 11.17 -8.56
N ASP A 155 -5.66 10.57 -8.60
CA ASP A 155 -6.33 9.93 -7.45
C ASP A 155 -6.04 8.42 -7.33
N ALA A 156 -5.25 7.84 -8.25
CA ALA A 156 -4.91 6.42 -8.26
C ALA A 156 -4.21 5.97 -6.98
N GLY A 157 -3.24 6.75 -6.51
CA GLY A 157 -2.48 6.43 -5.30
C GLY A 157 -3.33 6.45 -4.03
N PRO A 158 -4.03 7.55 -3.71
CA PRO A 158 -4.93 7.62 -2.56
C PRO A 158 -5.97 6.50 -2.56
N PHE A 159 -6.49 6.11 -3.72
CA PHE A 159 -7.43 5.01 -3.84
C PHE A 159 -6.82 3.65 -3.46
N ILE A 160 -5.56 3.39 -3.84
CA ILE A 160 -4.83 2.17 -3.43
C ILE A 160 -4.68 2.11 -1.91
N TYR A 161 -4.41 3.23 -1.23
CA TYR A 161 -4.38 3.27 0.24
C TYR A 161 -5.73 2.94 0.87
N LEU A 162 -6.81 3.49 0.33
CA LEU A 162 -8.18 3.19 0.78
C LEU A 162 -8.53 1.71 0.58
N ALA A 163 -8.19 1.15 -0.59
CA ALA A 163 -8.34 -0.27 -0.85
C ALA A 163 -7.50 -1.12 0.11
N GLY A 164 -6.29 -0.68 0.47
CA GLY A 164 -5.46 -1.29 1.49
C GLY A 164 -6.12 -1.33 2.87
N ILE A 165 -6.73 -0.22 3.31
CA ILE A 165 -7.53 -0.18 4.54
C ILE A 165 -8.68 -1.19 4.46
N TYR A 166 -9.41 -1.22 3.34
CA TYR A 166 -10.51 -2.14 3.10
C TYR A 166 -10.06 -3.61 3.17
N PHE A 167 -8.90 -3.95 2.59
CA PHE A 167 -8.31 -5.30 2.65
C PHE A 167 -7.64 -5.62 4.01
N GLY A 168 -7.64 -4.68 4.96
CA GLY A 168 -7.11 -4.88 6.32
C GLY A 168 -5.64 -4.52 6.50
N PHE A 169 -4.96 -3.97 5.50
CA PHE A 169 -3.55 -3.57 5.56
C PHE A 169 -3.34 -2.13 6.03
N GLY A 170 -4.40 -1.44 6.44
CA GLY A 170 -4.36 -0.02 6.77
C GLY A 170 -3.29 0.34 7.80
N VAL A 171 -3.13 -0.46 8.87
CA VAL A 171 -2.12 -0.21 9.91
C VAL A 171 -0.69 -0.27 9.36
N ILE A 172 -0.38 -1.25 8.52
CA ILE A 172 0.96 -1.41 7.95
C ILE A 172 1.25 -0.26 6.98
N LEU A 173 0.25 0.12 6.17
CA LEU A 173 0.37 1.24 5.24
C LEU A 173 0.56 2.58 5.97
N SER A 174 -0.18 2.83 7.05
CA SER A 174 -0.09 4.10 7.79
C SER A 174 1.24 4.31 8.50
N GLN A 175 1.98 3.24 8.80
CA GLN A 175 3.30 3.33 9.45
C GLN A 175 4.39 3.84 8.50
N ASN A 176 4.14 3.86 7.19
CA ASN A 176 5.14 4.22 6.17
C ASN A 176 4.61 5.32 5.22
N LEU A 177 3.76 6.23 5.73
CA LEU A 177 3.28 7.39 4.97
C LEU A 177 4.39 8.38 4.64
N SER A 178 5.46 8.41 5.44
CA SER A 178 6.71 9.08 5.08
C SER A 178 7.90 8.19 5.42
N ASP A 179 8.89 8.17 4.53
CA ASP A 179 10.19 7.52 4.77
C ASP A 179 11.27 8.50 4.31
N VAL A 180 11.84 9.23 5.27
CA VAL A 180 12.92 10.17 5.03
C VAL A 180 14.13 9.73 5.82
N GLY A 181 15.27 9.66 5.15
CA GLY A 181 16.49 9.26 5.83
C GLY A 181 17.75 9.65 5.09
N ARG A 182 18.85 9.39 5.77
CA ARG A 182 20.20 9.65 5.28
C ARG A 182 21.11 8.51 5.70
N SER A 183 22.02 8.14 4.81
CA SER A 183 23.12 7.24 5.12
C SER A 183 24.43 7.85 4.62
N SER A 184 25.53 7.49 5.29
CA SER A 184 26.87 7.87 4.86
C SER A 184 27.72 6.63 4.69
N GLN A 185 28.27 6.41 3.50
CA GLN A 185 29.27 5.38 3.24
C GLN A 185 30.44 5.98 2.45
N GLY A 186 31.67 5.72 2.90
CA GLY A 186 32.88 6.09 2.15
C GLY A 186 33.03 7.58 1.84
N GLY A 187 32.53 8.47 2.71
CA GLY A 187 32.55 9.92 2.50
C GLY A 187 31.38 10.48 1.69
N TRP A 188 30.55 9.62 1.10
CA TRP A 188 29.35 10.00 0.35
C TRP A 188 28.11 9.96 1.23
N GLN A 189 27.21 10.92 1.04
CA GLN A 189 25.90 10.97 1.70
C GLN A 189 24.81 10.62 0.70
N SER A 190 24.03 9.59 1.00
CA SER A 190 22.79 9.28 0.30
C SER A 190 21.62 9.78 1.15
N LYS A 191 20.69 10.51 0.52
CA LYS A 191 19.43 10.93 1.14
C LYS A 191 18.28 10.31 0.37
N TRP A 192 17.25 9.91 1.08
CA TRP A 192 15.98 9.49 0.48
C TRP A 192 14.84 10.23 1.16
N GLY A 193 13.76 10.41 0.41
CA GLY A 193 12.55 11.01 0.91
C GLY A 193 11.38 10.44 0.14
N TYR A 194 10.44 9.88 0.88
CA TYR A 194 9.14 9.49 0.38
C TYR A 194 8.07 10.18 1.21
N VAL A 195 7.05 10.68 0.51
CA VAL A 195 5.80 11.13 1.09
C VAL A 195 4.69 10.44 0.31
N SER A 196 3.75 9.85 1.05
CA SER A 196 2.59 9.17 0.53
C SER A 196 1.68 10.11 -0.26
N GLU A 197 1.03 9.57 -1.28
CA GLU A 197 0.05 10.29 -2.09
C GLU A 197 -1.25 10.55 -1.30
N ILE A 198 -1.56 9.72 -0.30
CA ILE A 198 -2.66 10.00 0.64
C ILE A 198 -2.18 10.89 1.80
N ALA A 199 -2.95 11.95 2.11
CA ALA A 199 -2.69 12.81 3.26
C ALA A 199 -2.99 12.10 4.59
N GLU A 200 -2.21 12.40 5.63
CA GLU A 200 -2.34 11.77 6.95
C GLU A 200 -3.75 11.87 7.58
N PRO A 201 -4.46 13.02 7.53
CA PRO A 201 -5.82 13.11 8.08
C PRO A 201 -6.81 12.20 7.35
N VAL A 202 -6.63 12.04 6.04
CA VAL A 202 -7.46 11.18 5.17
C VAL A 202 -7.20 9.72 5.53
N MET A 203 -5.93 9.31 5.67
CA MET A 203 -5.57 7.96 6.13
C MET A 203 -6.14 7.65 7.51
N ALA A 204 -6.02 8.58 8.45
CA ALA A 204 -6.54 8.42 9.81
C ALA A 204 -8.07 8.28 9.85
N TYR A 205 -8.80 9.09 9.07
CA TYR A 205 -10.24 8.96 8.95
C TYR A 205 -10.63 7.62 8.31
N GLY A 206 -9.94 7.22 7.24
CA GLY A 206 -10.16 5.94 6.57
C GLY A 206 -10.02 4.75 7.52
N LEU A 207 -8.99 4.74 8.38
CA LEU A 207 -8.80 3.72 9.40
C LEU A 207 -9.93 3.67 10.45
N ALA A 208 -10.59 4.80 10.73
CA ALA A 208 -11.70 4.86 11.66
C ALA A 208 -13.02 4.32 11.05
N MET A 209 -13.20 4.41 9.73
CA MET A 209 -14.46 4.04 9.07
C MET A 209 -14.91 2.58 9.31
N PRO A 210 -14.06 1.54 9.15
CA PRO A 210 -14.47 0.16 9.42
C PRO A 210 -15.06 -0.04 10.82
N THR A 211 -14.49 0.67 11.80
CA THR A 211 -14.90 0.66 13.22
C THR A 211 -16.25 1.34 13.42
N PHE A 212 -16.47 2.49 12.78
CA PHE A 212 -17.74 3.23 12.87
C PHE A 212 -18.92 2.46 12.24
N TRP A 213 -18.70 1.81 11.10
CA TRP A 213 -19.74 1.05 10.41
C TRP A 213 -20.04 -0.30 11.07
N ALA A 214 -19.08 -0.93 11.74
CA ALA A 214 -19.34 -2.10 12.58
C ALA A 214 -20.32 -1.79 13.73
N ILE A 215 -20.24 -0.58 14.29
CA ILE A 215 -21.14 -0.10 15.34
C ILE A 215 -22.54 0.21 14.77
N THR A 216 -22.63 0.76 13.56
CA THR A 216 -23.93 1.06 12.92
C THR A 216 -24.65 -0.18 12.38
N ILE A 217 -23.93 -1.30 12.17
CA ILE A 217 -24.48 -2.61 11.73
C ILE A 217 -24.79 -3.53 12.93
N LEU A 218 -24.81 -3.01 14.17
CA LEU A 218 -25.51 -3.65 15.28
C LEU A 218 -26.93 -3.06 15.48
N PRO A 219 -27.89 -3.18 14.54
CA PRO A 219 -29.28 -3.12 14.93
C PRO A 219 -29.64 -4.48 15.56
N GLY A 220 -29.73 -4.50 16.88
CA GLY A 220 -30.42 -5.57 17.61
C GLY A 220 -29.63 -6.86 17.83
N LYS A 221 -28.94 -6.93 18.97
CA LYS A 221 -29.09 -8.11 19.84
C LYS A 221 -29.50 -7.64 21.23
N MET A 222 -30.73 -8.04 21.55
CA MET A 222 -31.44 -7.97 22.83
C MET A 222 -30.54 -8.18 24.05
N SER A 223 -30.69 -7.29 25.03
CA SER A 223 -31.37 -7.59 26.31
C SER A 223 -31.96 -6.32 26.88
#